data_AF-A0ABD0KYA2-F1
#
_entry.id   AF-A0ABD0KYA2-F1
#
_cell.length_a   1.000
_cell.length_b   1.000
_cell.length_c   1.000
_cell.angle_alpha   90.00
_cell.angle_beta   90.00
_cell.angle_gamma   90.00
#
_symmetry.space_group_name_H-M   'P 1'
#
loop_
_entity.id
_entity.type
_entity.pdbx_description
1 polymer ?
#
loop_
_entity_poly.entity_id
_entity_poly.type
_entity_poly.pdbx_seq_one_letter_code
_entity_poly.pdbx_strand_id
1 'polypeptide(L)'
;MRTGLYDSGTLRYVECFITVLPKGFIGLTLHETRNRNKTLVSLVYREKKCNTYSELGGCSFVKTKSTSVSAKAVIADLPEGETRKYGCDASYSDTGGLNTETYTIMVTPVQSSS
;
A
#
# COMPACT_ATOMS: atom_id res chain seq x y z
N MET A 1 8.96 -5.94 7.55
CA MET A 1 7.75 -5.52 6.83
C MET A 1 6.95 -6.76 6.48
N ARG A 2 5.63 -6.77 6.67
CA ARG A 2 4.77 -7.93 6.33
C ARG A 2 3.84 -7.47 5.21
N THR A 3 4.07 -7.95 4.00
CA THR A 3 3.16 -7.76 2.86
C THR A 3 2.21 -8.95 2.84
N GLY A 4 0.91 -8.68 2.91
CA GLY A 4 -0.11 -9.71 3.04
C GLY A 4 -1.21 -9.50 2.01
N LEU A 5 -1.38 -10.49 1.14
CA LEU A 5 -2.63 -10.69 0.42
C LEU A 5 -3.59 -11.39 1.35
N TYR A 6 -4.79 -10.87 1.47
CA TYR A 6 -5.88 -11.53 2.18
C TYR A 6 -7.02 -11.66 1.20
N ASP A 7 -7.34 -12.91 0.88
CA ASP A 7 -8.51 -13.27 0.10
C ASP A 7 -9.65 -13.54 1.07
N SER A 8 -10.66 -12.66 1.06
CA SER A 8 -11.90 -12.84 1.80
C SER A 8 -13.04 -12.92 0.79
N GLY A 9 -13.05 -13.98 -0.03
CA GLY A 9 -14.20 -14.53 -0.76
C GLY A 9 -14.95 -13.64 -1.77
N THR A 10 -14.70 -12.34 -1.85
CA THR A 10 -15.42 -11.44 -2.79
C THR A 10 -14.64 -10.18 -3.15
N LEU A 11 -13.75 -9.69 -2.26
CA LEU A 11 -12.97 -8.48 -2.51
C LEU A 11 -11.47 -8.78 -2.38
N ARG A 12 -10.76 -8.65 -3.50
CA ARG A 12 -9.30 -8.73 -3.56
C ARG A 12 -8.73 -7.37 -3.22
N TYR A 13 -7.65 -7.32 -2.44
CA TYR A 13 -6.99 -6.05 -2.14
C TYR A 13 -5.48 -6.20 -2.09
N VAL A 14 -4.82 -5.09 -2.34
CA VAL A 14 -3.41 -4.89 -2.02
C VAL A 14 -3.33 -4.02 -0.78
N GLU A 15 -2.50 -4.42 0.17
CA GLU A 15 -2.19 -3.65 1.36
C GLU A 15 -0.69 -3.46 1.49
N CYS A 16 -0.29 -2.20 1.69
CA CYS A 16 1.04 -1.86 2.15
C CYS A 16 0.97 -1.46 3.62
N PHE A 17 1.74 -2.14 4.46
CA PHE A 17 1.72 -1.96 5.91
C PHE A 17 3.13 -1.79 6.48
N ILE A 18 3.33 -0.70 7.23
CA ILE A 18 4.59 -0.39 7.91
C ILE A 18 4.33 -0.37 9.41
N THR A 19 5.01 -1.26 10.14
CA THR A 19 4.88 -1.42 11.59
C THR A 19 5.79 -0.51 12.41
N VAL A 20 6.91 -0.09 11.81
CA VAL A 20 7.91 0.79 12.44
C VAL A 20 8.22 1.90 11.46
N LEU A 21 7.74 3.10 11.77
CA LEU A 21 8.00 4.27 10.94
C LEU A 21 9.45 4.75 11.15
N PRO A 22 10.22 4.97 10.08
CA PRO A 22 11.52 5.61 10.21
C PRO A 22 11.37 7.02 10.79
N LYS A 23 12.44 7.52 11.42
CA LYS A 23 12.48 8.92 11.88
C LYS A 23 12.28 9.83 10.67
N GLY A 24 11.44 10.84 10.82
CA GLY A 24 11.12 11.77 9.74
C GLY A 24 10.20 11.20 8.67
N PHE A 25 9.45 10.13 8.94
CA PHE A 25 8.43 9.61 8.04
C PHE A 25 7.44 10.70 7.59
N ILE A 26 7.20 10.74 6.27
CA ILE A 26 6.37 11.75 5.60
C ILE A 26 5.08 11.11 5.12
N GLY A 27 5.14 9.93 4.51
CA GLY A 27 3.97 9.35 3.88
C GLY A 27 4.19 8.01 3.22
N LEU A 28 3.07 7.43 2.78
CA LEU A 28 3.01 6.13 2.11
C LEU A 28 2.21 6.28 0.82
N THR A 29 2.74 5.84 -0.32
CA THR A 29 2.02 5.90 -1.59
C THR A 29 1.95 4.52 -2.22
N LEU A 30 0.74 3.99 -2.36
CA LEU A 30 0.44 2.75 -3.06
C LEU A 30 0.06 3.07 -4.51
N HIS A 31 0.73 2.44 -5.47
CA HIS A 31 0.57 2.71 -6.90
C HIS A 31 0.76 1.44 -7.75
N GLU A 32 0.34 1.48 -9.01
CA GLU A 32 0.65 0.40 -9.97
C GLU A 32 2.06 0.56 -10.55
N THR A 33 2.86 -0.50 -10.57
CA THR A 33 4.24 -0.42 -11.10
C THR A 33 4.30 -0.23 -12.61
N ARG A 34 3.34 -0.80 -13.35
CA ARG A 34 3.28 -0.68 -14.83
C ARG A 34 2.93 0.73 -15.29
N ASN A 35 2.22 1.49 -14.45
CA ASN A 35 1.88 2.88 -14.69
C ASN A 35 2.05 3.67 -13.39
N ARG A 36 3.26 4.22 -13.17
CA ARG A 36 3.57 4.96 -11.94
C ARG A 36 2.68 6.17 -11.71
N ASN A 37 2.02 6.70 -12.74
CA ASN A 37 1.05 7.79 -12.59
C ASN A 37 -0.29 7.31 -12.00
N LYS A 38 -0.53 6.00 -11.97
CA LYS A 38 -1.71 5.40 -11.36
C LYS A 38 -1.45 5.15 -9.87
N THR A 39 -1.56 6.22 -9.10
CA THR A 39 -1.65 6.15 -7.63
C THR A 39 -3.01 5.59 -7.26
N LEU A 40 -3.04 4.66 -6.31
CA LEU A 40 -4.27 4.08 -5.76
C LEU A 40 -4.65 4.78 -4.46
N VAL A 41 -3.66 4.94 -3.57
CA VAL A 41 -3.82 5.54 -2.26
C VAL A 41 -2.53 6.26 -1.88
N SER A 42 -2.64 7.46 -1.31
CA SER A 42 -1.52 8.18 -0.71
C SER A 42 -1.87 8.66 0.69
N LEU A 43 -1.01 8.34 1.66
CA LEU A 43 -1.09 8.75 3.04
C LEU A 43 -0.06 9.85 3.28
N VAL A 44 -0.50 10.98 3.81
CA VAL A 44 0.36 12.08 4.28
C VAL A 44 0.35 12.08 5.81
N TYR A 45 1.45 11.63 6.41
CA TYR A 45 1.51 11.27 7.82
C TYR A 45 1.33 12.47 8.75
N ARG A 46 2.03 13.58 8.48
CA ARG A 46 1.95 14.79 9.32
C ARG A 46 0.57 15.43 9.31
N GLU A 47 -0.07 15.46 8.15
CA GLU A 47 -1.41 16.03 7.98
C GLU A 47 -2.53 15.06 8.37
N LYS A 48 -2.18 13.79 8.65
CA LYS A 48 -3.14 12.69 8.86
C LYS A 48 -4.16 12.59 7.72
N LYS A 49 -3.73 12.89 6.51
CA LYS A 49 -4.56 12.84 5.31
C LYS A 49 -4.38 11.50 4.61
N CYS A 50 -5.49 10.96 4.12
CA CYS A 50 -5.52 9.84 3.22
C CYS A 50 -6.21 10.27 1.94
N ASN A 51 -5.48 10.27 0.84
CA ASN A 51 -5.97 10.58 -0.49
C ASN A 51 -6.21 9.25 -1.22
N THR A 52 -7.47 8.98 -1.56
CA THR A 52 -7.90 7.75 -2.22
C THR A 52 -8.24 8.06 -3.67
N TYR A 53 -7.60 7.35 -4.59
CA TYR A 53 -7.77 7.54 -6.03
C TYR A 53 -8.42 6.33 -6.71
N SER A 54 -8.36 5.15 -6.07
CA SER A 54 -9.23 4.02 -6.41
C SER A 54 -10.58 4.17 -5.73
N GLU A 55 -11.66 3.72 -6.39
CA GLU A 55 -13.04 3.76 -5.84
C GLU A 55 -13.17 3.11 -4.46
N LEU A 56 -12.35 2.11 -4.17
CA LEU A 56 -12.36 1.37 -2.90
C LEU A 56 -10.94 1.31 -2.31
N GLY A 57 -10.38 2.50 -2.01
CA GLY A 57 -9.08 2.67 -1.34
C GLY A 57 -9.23 3.28 0.05
N GLY A 58 -8.22 3.12 0.90
CA GLY A 58 -8.19 3.71 2.23
C GLY A 58 -6.84 3.60 2.91
N CYS A 59 -6.67 4.37 3.99
CA CYS A 59 -5.48 4.33 4.82
C CYS A 59 -5.87 4.17 6.28
N SER A 60 -5.00 3.56 7.08
CA SER A 60 -5.17 3.47 8.52
C SER A 60 -3.93 3.95 9.26
N PHE A 61 -4.16 4.60 10.40
CA PHE A 61 -3.14 4.98 11.36
C PHE A 61 -3.38 4.17 12.64
N VAL A 62 -2.57 3.15 12.88
CA VAL A 62 -2.71 2.30 14.05
C VAL A 62 -1.74 2.79 15.11
N LYS A 63 -2.27 3.43 16.15
CA LYS A 63 -1.50 3.94 17.28
C LYS A 63 -1.39 2.86 18.37
N THR A 64 -0.50 1.89 18.19
CA THR A 64 -0.11 0.95 19.25
C THR A 64 1.20 1.41 19.91
N LYS A 65 1.90 0.53 20.67
CA LYS A 65 3.24 0.82 21.24
C LYS A 65 4.24 1.30 20.18
N SER A 66 4.01 1.01 18.91
CA SER A 66 4.72 1.56 17.76
C SER A 66 3.70 2.09 16.76
N THR A 67 3.84 3.35 16.32
CA THR A 67 2.93 3.88 15.30
C THR A 67 3.09 3.08 14.01
N SER A 68 1.99 2.51 13.54
CA SER A 68 1.94 1.78 12.27
C SER A 68 1.02 2.50 11.29
N VAL A 69 1.30 2.37 10.00
CA VAL A 69 0.46 2.92 8.93
C VAL A 69 0.15 1.86 7.89
N SER A 70 -1.05 1.91 7.34
CA SER A 70 -1.44 1.07 6.19
C SER A 70 -2.06 1.90 5.08
N ALA A 71 -1.81 1.51 3.83
CA ALA A 71 -2.50 1.97 2.65
C ALA A 71 -3.03 0.74 1.91
N LYS A 72 -4.32 0.73 1.61
CA LYS A 72 -5.04 -0.44 1.11
C LYS A 72 -5.93 -0.04 -0.06
N ALA A 73 -5.92 -0.83 -1.12
CA ALA A 73 -6.80 -0.63 -2.27
C ALA A 73 -7.39 -1.95 -2.73
N VAL A 74 -8.69 -1.95 -3.07
CA VAL A 74 -9.36 -3.08 -3.69
C VAL A 74 -8.95 -3.18 -5.16
N ILE A 75 -8.79 -4.41 -5.62
CA ILE A 75 -8.43 -4.79 -6.98
C ILE A 75 -9.63 -5.52 -7.58
N ALA A 76 -10.50 -4.78 -8.28
CA ALA A 76 -11.72 -5.34 -8.86
C ALA A 76 -11.49 -6.07 -10.19
N ASP A 77 -10.40 -5.76 -10.90
CA ASP A 77 -10.23 -6.05 -12.33
C ASP A 77 -9.04 -6.98 -12.64
N LEU A 78 -8.57 -7.78 -11.68
CA LEU A 78 -7.46 -8.71 -11.92
C LEU A 78 -7.98 -10.09 -12.34
N PRO A 79 -7.76 -10.53 -13.60
CA PRO A 79 -8.21 -11.84 -14.07
C PRO A 79 -7.54 -12.99 -13.31
N GLU A 80 -8.21 -14.13 -13.24
CA GLU A 80 -7.61 -15.34 -12.68
C GLU A 80 -6.37 -15.77 -13.46
N GLY A 81 -5.34 -16.23 -12.75
CA GLY A 81 -4.06 -16.60 -13.35
C GLY A 81 -3.14 -15.44 -13.72
N GLU A 82 -3.62 -14.19 -13.69
CA GLU A 82 -2.77 -13.02 -13.91
C GLU A 82 -2.09 -12.54 -12.63
N THR A 83 -0.85 -12.09 -12.76
CA THR A 83 -0.11 -11.45 -11.67
C THR A 83 0.05 -9.97 -11.95
N ARG A 84 -0.42 -9.12 -11.02
CA ARG A 84 -0.22 -7.67 -11.07
C ARG A 84 0.75 -7.22 -10.00
N LYS A 85 1.63 -6.28 -10.36
CA LYS A 85 2.67 -5.72 -9.49
C LYS A 85 2.29 -4.31 -9.05
N TYR A 86 2.30 -4.08 -7.75
CA TYR A 86 2.08 -2.78 -7.12
C TYR A 86 3.35 -2.32 -6.43
N GLY A 87 3.54 -1.01 -6.40
CA GLY A 87 4.61 -0.35 -5.69
C GLY A 87 4.06 0.34 -4.45
N CYS A 88 4.83 0.31 -3.39
CA CYS A 88 4.55 1.04 -2.17
C CYS A 88 5.76 1.88 -1.80
N ASP A 89 5.60 3.19 -1.92
CA ASP A 89 6.65 4.17 -1.66
C ASP A 89 6.49 4.70 -0.23
N ALA A 90 7.47 4.40 0.61
CA ALA A 90 7.61 4.97 1.94
C ALA A 90 8.57 6.15 1.88
N SER A 91 8.05 7.37 2.01
CA SER A 91 8.86 8.58 1.99
C SER A 91 9.20 9.04 3.40
N TYR A 92 10.45 9.38 3.63
CA TYR A 92 10.95 9.88 4.90
C TYR A 92 12.09 10.87 4.69
N SER A 93 12.29 11.77 5.65
CA SER A 93 13.42 12.70 5.65
C SER A 93 14.43 12.33 6.72
N ASP A 94 15.69 12.28 6.33
CA ASP A 94 16.83 12.17 7.23
C ASP A 94 17.85 13.28 6.96
N THR A 95 19.03 13.18 7.57
CA THR A 95 20.12 14.15 7.42
C THR A 95 20.62 14.29 5.98
N GLY A 96 20.36 13.32 5.11
CA GLY A 96 20.74 13.33 3.69
C GLY A 96 19.68 13.94 2.77
N GLY A 97 18.49 14.26 3.28
CA GLY A 97 17.40 14.87 2.52
C GLY A 97 16.12 14.03 2.51
N LEU A 98 15.40 14.07 1.39
CA LEU A 98 14.20 13.27 1.16
C LEU A 98 14.59 11.92 0.55
N ASN A 99 14.21 10.85 1.24
CA ASN A 99 14.41 9.49 0.78
C ASN A 99 13.06 8.81 0.53
N THR A 100 13.05 7.88 -0.42
CA THR A 100 11.90 7.04 -0.71
C THR A 100 12.37 5.59 -0.84
N GLU A 101 11.80 4.72 -0.01
CA GLU A 101 11.95 3.28 -0.13
C GLU A 101 10.74 2.70 -0.85
N THR A 102 10.98 2.02 -1.97
CA THR A 102 9.92 1.38 -2.76
C THR A 102 9.88 -0.11 -2.49
N TYR A 103 8.72 -0.60 -2.07
CA TYR A 103 8.43 -2.02 -1.86
C TYR A 103 7.51 -2.53 -2.96
N THR A 104 7.84 -3.68 -3.55
CA THR A 104 7.00 -4.29 -4.59
C THR A 104 6.10 -5.36 -3.98
N ILE A 105 4.81 -5.30 -4.29
CA ILE A 105 3.79 -6.26 -3.88
C ILE A 105 3.25 -6.94 -5.13
N MET A 106 3.34 -8.27 -5.18
CA MET A 106 2.77 -9.08 -6.26
C MET A 106 1.42 -9.62 -5.81
N VAL A 107 0.41 -9.47 -6.65
CA VAL A 107 -0.94 -10.00 -6.42
C VAL A 107 -1.26 -10.98 -7.52
N THR A 108 -1.53 -12.22 -7.14
CA THR A 108 -1.97 -13.29 -8.05
C THR A 108 -3.24 -13.88 -7.44
N PRO A 109 -4.39 -13.84 -8.13
CA PRO A 109 -5.59 -14.51 -7.67
C PRO A 109 -5.34 -16.01 -7.65
N VAL A 110 -5.60 -16.65 -6.51
CA VAL A 110 -5.55 -18.10 -6.38
C VAL A 110 -6.86 -18.65 -6.94
N GLN A 111 -6.77 -19.66 -7.83
CA GLN A 111 -7.95 -20.42 -8.23
C GLN A 111 -8.51 -21.11 -6.99
N SER A 112 -9.75 -20.81 -6.65
CA SER A 112 -10.49 -21.62 -5.69
C SER A 112 -10.79 -22.96 -6.37
N SER A 113 -9.93 -23.96 -6.16
CA SER A 113 -10.26 -25.34 -6.50
C SER A 113 -11.49 -25.75 -5.71
N SER A 114 -12.58 -26.01 -6.45
CA SER A 114 -13.90 -26.41 -5.94
C SER A 114 -13.88 -27.66 -5.09
#